data_AF-A0A8T2KGG3-F1
#
_entry.id   AF-A0A8T2KGG3-F1
#
_cell.length_a   1.000
_cell.length_b   1.000
_cell.length_c   1.000
_cell.angle_alpha   90.00
_cell.angle_beta   90.00
_cell.angle_gamma   90.00
#
_symmetry.space_group_name_H-M   'P 1'
#
loop_
_entity.id
_entity.type
_entity.pdbx_description
1 polymer ?
#
loop_
_entity_poly.entity_id
_entity_poly.type
_entity_poly.pdbx_seq_one_letter_code
_entity_poly.pdbx_strand_id
1 'polypeptide(L)'
;MVLFVSMVWRRILRKRWVLGVVFGFSLVYFLTNTFKQEERTVRDRTLLQTREQDHNIQWKVQFNLGNSSHTSTQCRNSVQGKLFITDDMGYVCERKELLANGCCNVNVPSTRLFSCESCLPNGCCSRYEFCVSCCLQPNKQLLLERFLNRAAMAFRTYF
;
A
#
# COMPACT_ATOMS: atom_id res chain seq x y z
N MET A 1 -47.59 -33.21 52.41
CA MET A 1 -46.90 -33.09 51.11
C MET A 1 -46.39 -31.68 50.78
N VAL A 2 -47.03 -30.60 51.25
CA VAL A 2 -46.68 -29.21 50.85
C VAL A 2 -45.33 -28.70 51.39
N LEU A 3 -44.90 -29.15 52.56
CA LEU A 3 -43.63 -28.70 53.18
C LEU A 3 -42.36 -29.30 52.54
N PHE A 4 -42.45 -30.48 51.93
CA PHE A 4 -41.32 -31.11 51.24
C PHE A 4 -41.01 -30.46 49.89
N VAL A 5 -42.05 -29.98 49.18
CA VAL A 5 -41.88 -29.29 47.89
C VAL A 5 -41.13 -27.97 48.07
N SER A 6 -41.41 -27.20 49.13
CA SER A 6 -40.75 -25.90 49.36
C SER A 6 -39.25 -26.02 49.70
N MET A 7 -38.84 -27.08 50.42
CA MET A 7 -37.44 -27.34 50.75
C MET A 7 -36.62 -27.79 49.54
N VAL A 8 -37.21 -28.61 48.66
CA VAL A 8 -36.58 -29.05 47.40
C VAL A 8 -36.48 -27.88 46.42
N TRP A 9 -37.54 -27.07 46.30
CA TRP A 9 -37.57 -25.87 45.44
C TRP A 9 -36.54 -24.82 45.87
N ARG A 10 -36.37 -24.58 47.18
CA ARG A 10 -35.33 -23.69 47.73
C ARG A 10 -33.91 -24.18 47.44
N ARG A 11 -33.67 -25.50 47.41
CA ARG A 11 -32.35 -26.08 47.05
C ARG A 11 -32.08 -25.98 45.54
N ILE A 12 -33.09 -26.19 44.71
CA ILE A 12 -33.01 -26.08 43.24
C ILE A 12 -32.83 -24.61 42.82
N LEU A 13 -33.55 -23.69 43.45
CA LEU A 13 -33.35 -22.25 43.27
C LEU A 13 -31.92 -21.86 43.63
N ARG A 14 -31.42 -22.25 44.82
CA ARG A 14 -30.05 -21.90 45.24
C ARG A 14 -28.98 -22.35 44.23
N LYS A 15 -29.11 -23.56 43.66
CA LYS A 15 -28.20 -24.08 42.63
C LYS A 15 -28.32 -23.35 41.28
N ARG A 16 -29.54 -22.99 40.85
CA ARG A 16 -29.76 -22.26 39.59
C ARG A 16 -29.30 -20.80 39.66
N TRP A 17 -29.42 -20.17 40.83
CA TRP A 17 -28.89 -18.81 41.06
C TRP A 17 -27.36 -18.77 40.96
N VAL A 18 -26.65 -19.76 41.50
CA VAL A 18 -25.18 -19.83 41.36
C VAL A 18 -24.76 -19.95 39.89
N LEU A 19 -25.44 -20.79 39.11
CA LEU A 19 -25.20 -20.91 37.67
C LEU A 19 -25.47 -19.61 36.90
N GLY A 20 -26.57 -18.91 37.23
CA GLY A 20 -26.89 -17.61 36.65
C GLY A 20 -25.85 -16.54 36.98
N VAL A 21 -25.33 -16.53 38.21
CA VAL A 21 -24.29 -15.59 38.65
C VAL A 21 -22.96 -15.84 37.92
N VAL A 22 -22.52 -17.10 37.83
CA VAL A 22 -21.29 -17.45 37.10
C VAL A 22 -21.40 -17.12 35.62
N PHE A 23 -22.55 -17.42 35.00
CA PHE A 23 -22.81 -17.07 33.61
C PHE A 23 -22.83 -15.55 33.41
N GLY A 24 -23.46 -14.79 34.33
CA GLY A 24 -23.47 -13.33 34.30
C GLY A 24 -22.06 -12.74 34.38
N PHE A 25 -21.22 -13.19 35.31
CA PHE A 25 -19.82 -12.73 35.39
C PHE A 25 -19.02 -13.09 34.13
N SER A 26 -19.22 -14.29 33.57
CA SER A 26 -18.57 -14.69 32.32
C SER A 26 -18.99 -13.83 31.13
N LEU A 27 -20.28 -13.51 31.03
CA LEU A 27 -20.83 -12.68 29.96
C LEU A 27 -20.37 -11.21 30.08
N VAL A 28 -20.33 -10.65 31.29
CA VAL A 28 -19.77 -9.31 31.54
C VAL A 28 -18.28 -9.27 31.20
N TYR A 29 -17.52 -10.30 31.58
CA TYR A 29 -16.10 -10.40 31.22
C TYR A 29 -15.92 -10.50 29.69
N PHE A 30 -16.72 -11.30 29.01
CA PHE A 30 -16.68 -11.44 27.56
C PHE A 30 -16.99 -10.11 26.87
N LEU A 31 -18.09 -9.44 27.24
CA LEU A 31 -18.49 -8.16 26.68
C LEU A 31 -17.43 -7.07 26.91
N THR A 32 -16.92 -6.95 28.13
CA THR A 32 -15.86 -5.97 28.43
C THR A 32 -14.58 -6.23 27.65
N ASN A 33 -14.19 -7.49 27.44
CA ASN A 33 -13.05 -7.83 26.57
C ASN A 33 -13.33 -7.53 25.09
N THR A 34 -14.51 -7.83 24.57
CA THR A 34 -14.85 -7.53 23.17
C THR A 34 -14.89 -6.03 22.89
N PHE A 35 -15.49 -5.23 23.78
CA PHE A 35 -15.51 -3.77 23.62
C PHE A 35 -14.10 -3.17 23.75
N LYS A 36 -13.26 -3.69 24.67
CA LYS A 36 -11.85 -3.27 24.80
C LYS A 36 -11.00 -3.64 23.59
N GLN A 37 -11.32 -4.76 22.91
CA GLN A 37 -10.70 -5.15 21.64
C GLN A 37 -11.09 -4.17 20.53
N GLU A 38 -12.37 -3.82 20.43
CA GLU A 38 -12.90 -2.87 19.44
C GLU A 38 -12.26 -1.48 19.60
N GLU A 39 -12.21 -0.94 20.83
CA GLU A 39 -11.54 0.34 21.11
C GLU A 39 -10.05 0.33 20.74
N ARG A 40 -9.33 -0.77 21.00
CA ARG A 40 -7.92 -0.90 20.57
C ARG A 40 -7.79 -0.88 19.06
N THR A 41 -8.66 -1.58 18.33
CA THR A 41 -8.60 -1.61 16.86
C THR A 41 -8.95 -0.26 16.23
N VAL A 42 -9.90 0.49 16.80
CA VAL A 42 -10.25 1.85 16.34
C VAL A 42 -9.14 2.86 16.69
N ARG A 43 -8.53 2.72 17.87
CA ARG A 43 -7.39 3.54 18.28
C ARG A 43 -6.13 3.28 17.47
N ASP A 44 -5.86 2.04 17.09
CA ASP A 44 -4.73 1.70 16.19
C ASP A 44 -4.95 2.27 14.79
N ARG A 45 -6.18 2.18 14.25
CA ARG A 45 -6.53 2.77 12.95
C ARG A 45 -6.41 4.29 12.96
N THR A 46 -6.84 4.96 14.03
CA THR A 46 -6.71 6.42 14.14
C THR A 46 -5.25 6.84 14.34
N LEU A 47 -4.45 6.13 15.14
CA LEU A 47 -3.02 6.42 15.34
C LEU A 47 -2.19 6.20 14.06
N LEU A 48 -2.52 5.17 13.26
CA LEU A 48 -1.93 4.97 11.93
C LEU A 48 -2.28 6.10 10.96
N GLN A 49 -3.46 6.72 11.10
CA GLN A 49 -3.88 7.84 10.26
C GLN A 49 -3.24 9.18 10.69
N THR A 50 -2.92 9.35 11.98
CA THR A 50 -2.24 10.56 12.50
C THR A 50 -0.71 10.50 12.42
N ARG A 51 -0.12 9.34 12.08
CA ARG A 51 1.32 9.17 11.87
C ARG A 51 1.69 9.14 10.37
N GLU A 52 0.96 9.87 9.54
CA GLU A 52 1.54 10.44 8.32
C GLU A 52 2.49 11.57 8.74
N GLN A 53 3.66 11.18 9.23
CA GLN A 53 4.72 12.13 9.53
C GLN A 53 5.27 12.57 8.17
N ASP A 54 4.94 13.80 7.77
CA ASP A 54 5.40 14.51 6.57
C ASP A 54 6.93 14.45 6.47
N HIS A 55 7.45 13.36 5.92
CA HIS A 55 8.76 13.33 5.33
C HIS A 55 8.57 13.88 3.94
N ASN A 56 8.67 15.20 3.82
CA ASN A 56 8.61 15.88 2.54
C ASN A 56 9.75 15.33 1.67
N ILE A 57 9.42 14.43 0.74
CA ILE A 57 10.39 13.91 -0.21
C ILE A 57 10.78 15.11 -1.06
N GLN A 58 12.02 15.57 -0.94
CA GLN A 58 12.51 16.66 -1.79
C GLN A 58 12.61 16.12 -3.23
N TRP A 59 11.53 16.29 -3.99
CA TRP A 59 11.46 15.94 -5.40
C TRP A 59 12.50 16.73 -6.17
N LYS A 60 13.51 16.04 -6.70
CA LYS A 60 14.33 16.58 -7.78
C LYS A 60 13.51 16.48 -9.07
N VAL A 61 12.62 17.46 -9.26
CA VAL A 61 11.76 17.58 -10.46
C VAL A 61 12.61 17.78 -11.72
N GLN A 62 13.84 18.28 -11.56
CA GLN A 62 14.83 18.42 -12.61
C GLN A 62 16.11 17.71 -12.21
N PHE A 63 16.42 16.61 -12.90
CA PHE A 63 17.79 16.11 -12.95
C PHE A 63 18.58 17.12 -13.78
N ASN A 64 19.16 18.13 -13.12
CA ASN A 64 20.11 19.00 -13.79
C ASN A 64 21.24 18.12 -14.31
N LEU A 65 21.33 18.05 -15.63
CA LEU A 65 22.47 17.52 -16.36
C LEU A 65 23.75 18.35 -16.12
N GLY A 66 23.67 19.42 -15.32
CA GLY A 66 24.80 20.20 -14.87
C GLY A 66 25.46 19.59 -13.64
N ASN A 67 26.66 19.05 -13.84
CA ASN A 67 27.69 18.76 -12.83
C ASN A 67 27.58 17.44 -12.03
N SER A 68 26.75 16.49 -12.46
CA SER A 68 27.03 15.07 -12.16
C SER A 68 28.03 14.60 -13.23
N SER A 69 29.12 13.94 -12.82
CA SER A 69 30.13 13.36 -13.73
C SER A 69 29.58 12.32 -14.71
N HIS A 70 28.29 11.96 -14.62
CA HIS A 70 27.55 11.30 -15.67
C HIS A 70 27.08 12.34 -16.69
N THR A 71 27.83 12.48 -17.77
CA THR A 71 27.20 12.89 -19.04
C THR A 71 26.02 11.94 -19.27
N SER A 72 24.79 12.43 -19.40
CA SER A 72 23.57 11.65 -19.72
C SER A 72 23.60 11.14 -21.17
N THR A 73 24.77 10.71 -21.61
CA THR A 73 24.95 10.03 -22.87
C THR A 73 24.45 8.61 -22.77
N GLN A 74 24.30 8.04 -21.56
CA GLN A 74 23.85 6.67 -21.32
C GLN A 74 22.57 6.64 -20.46
N CYS A 75 21.59 5.85 -20.86
CA CYS A 75 20.32 5.68 -20.15
C CYS A 75 20.24 4.30 -19.50
N ARG A 76 19.59 4.23 -18.34
CA ARG A 76 19.08 2.97 -17.81
C ARG A 76 17.75 2.66 -18.47
N ASN A 77 17.46 1.37 -18.66
CA ASN A 77 16.21 0.93 -19.26
C ASN A 77 15.62 -0.30 -18.57
N SER A 78 14.36 -0.57 -18.87
CA SER A 78 13.68 -1.77 -18.40
C SER A 78 14.23 -3.02 -19.09
N VAL A 79 14.47 -4.07 -18.29
CA VAL A 79 14.99 -5.37 -18.78
C VAL A 79 13.91 -6.42 -19.01
N GLN A 80 12.71 -6.21 -18.45
CA GLN A 80 11.66 -7.23 -18.39
C GLN A 80 10.97 -7.49 -19.74
N GLY A 81 10.68 -6.44 -20.52
CA GLY A 81 9.90 -6.54 -21.76
C GLY A 81 10.67 -7.11 -22.95
N LYS A 82 10.11 -8.11 -23.63
CA LYS A 82 10.71 -8.72 -24.84
C LYS A 82 10.69 -7.79 -26.06
N LEU A 83 9.59 -7.07 -26.28
CA LEU A 83 9.36 -6.25 -27.49
C LEU A 83 9.57 -4.77 -27.25
N PHE A 84 9.02 -4.26 -26.14
CA PHE A 84 9.13 -2.87 -25.75
C PHE A 84 10.13 -2.70 -24.62
N ILE A 85 10.74 -1.53 -24.57
CA ILE A 85 11.68 -1.10 -23.54
C ILE A 85 11.33 0.34 -23.17
N THR A 86 11.48 0.67 -21.90
CA THR A 86 11.33 2.04 -21.39
C THR A 86 12.65 2.51 -20.81
N ASP A 87 13.12 3.69 -21.21
CA ASP A 87 14.30 4.32 -20.63
C ASP A 87 13.98 5.18 -19.40
N ASP A 88 15.02 5.58 -18.66
CA ASP A 88 14.92 6.43 -17.46
C ASP A 88 14.48 7.87 -17.74
N MET A 89 14.54 8.30 -19.01
CA MET A 89 13.96 9.56 -19.46
C MET A 89 12.45 9.46 -19.72
N GLY A 90 11.88 8.25 -19.70
CA GLY A 90 10.45 7.99 -19.87
C GLY A 90 10.00 7.79 -21.31
N TYR A 91 10.92 7.56 -22.25
CA TYR A 91 10.59 7.10 -23.59
C TYR A 91 10.37 5.59 -23.61
N VAL A 92 9.34 5.17 -24.33
CA VAL A 92 9.05 3.77 -24.66
C VAL A 92 9.33 3.56 -26.13
N CYS A 93 10.18 2.60 -26.46
CA CYS A 93 10.48 2.22 -27.83
C CYS A 93 10.46 0.71 -28.01
N GLU A 94 10.42 0.26 -29.27
CA GLU A 94 10.72 -1.13 -29.58
C GLU A 94 12.20 -1.41 -29.32
N ARG A 95 12.53 -2.63 -28.91
CA ARG A 95 13.91 -3.04 -28.60
C ARG A 95 14.88 -2.82 -29.77
N LYS A 96 14.40 -2.87 -31.01
CA LYS A 96 15.21 -2.62 -32.23
C LYS A 96 15.62 -1.14 -32.38
N GLU A 97 14.87 -0.23 -31.78
CA GLU A 97 15.10 1.22 -31.81
C GLU A 97 15.91 1.71 -30.59
N LEU A 98 16.37 0.77 -29.76
CA LEU A 98 17.26 1.05 -28.65
C LEU A 98 18.66 1.37 -29.17
N LEU A 99 19.19 2.52 -28.79
CA LEU A 99 20.53 2.94 -29.16
C LEU A 99 21.59 2.21 -28.31
N ALA A 100 22.83 2.17 -28.80
CA ALA A 100 23.94 1.51 -28.11
C ALA A 100 24.24 2.08 -26.71
N ASN A 101 23.78 3.30 -26.46
CA ASN A 101 23.87 3.96 -25.17
C ASN A 101 22.72 3.59 -24.20
N GLY A 102 21.82 2.68 -24.59
CA GLY A 102 20.71 2.22 -23.77
C GLY A 102 19.49 3.15 -23.77
N CYS A 103 19.53 4.28 -24.48
CA CYS A 103 18.40 5.20 -24.63
C CYS A 103 17.53 4.81 -25.83
N CYS A 104 16.26 5.22 -25.81
CA CYS A 104 15.39 5.09 -26.97
C CYS A 104 15.72 6.13 -28.05
N ASN A 105 15.64 5.76 -29.33
CA ASN A 105 15.79 6.70 -30.43
C ASN A 105 14.55 7.60 -30.59
N VAL A 106 14.71 8.89 -30.28
CA VAL A 106 13.63 9.90 -30.33
C VAL A 106 13.23 10.31 -31.74
N ASN A 107 14.04 10.00 -32.76
CA ASN A 107 13.78 10.40 -34.14
C ASN A 107 12.78 9.47 -34.85
N VAL A 108 12.43 8.35 -34.23
CA VAL A 108 11.57 7.32 -34.82
C VAL A 108 10.14 7.47 -34.29
N PRO A 109 9.11 7.45 -35.16
CA PRO A 109 7.73 7.70 -34.75
C PRO A 109 7.14 6.58 -33.87
N SER A 110 7.77 5.39 -33.82
CA SER A 110 7.36 4.32 -32.90
C SER A 110 7.71 4.62 -31.45
N THR A 111 8.62 5.55 -31.19
CA THR A 111 9.02 5.94 -29.84
C THR A 111 8.00 6.90 -29.25
N ARG A 112 7.55 6.62 -28.03
CA ARG A 112 6.51 7.41 -27.33
C ARG A 112 7.03 7.89 -25.98
N LEU A 113 6.79 9.16 -25.66
CA LEU A 113 7.18 9.74 -24.38
C LEU A 113 5.99 9.72 -23.40
N PHE A 114 6.21 9.21 -22.19
CA PHE A 114 5.21 9.20 -21.11
C PHE A 114 3.84 8.60 -21.51
N SER A 115 3.84 7.57 -22.37
CA SER A 115 2.61 6.92 -22.81
C SER A 115 1.96 6.10 -21.70
N CYS A 116 0.66 6.35 -21.46
CA CYS A 116 -0.18 5.69 -20.47
C CYS A 116 -1.22 4.72 -21.07
N GLU A 117 -1.10 4.34 -22.35
CA GLU A 117 -2.14 3.62 -23.10
C GLU A 117 -2.57 2.28 -22.49
N SER A 118 -1.69 1.61 -21.77
CA SER A 118 -1.97 0.29 -21.19
C SER A 118 -2.52 0.34 -19.76
N CYS A 119 -2.72 1.53 -19.22
CA CYS A 119 -3.07 1.73 -17.82
C CYS A 119 -4.57 1.78 -17.59
N LEU A 120 -5.01 1.03 -16.60
CA LEU A 120 -6.39 0.92 -16.15
C LEU A 120 -6.67 1.99 -15.08
N PRO A 121 -7.95 2.35 -14.87
CA PRO A 121 -8.34 3.36 -13.89
C PRO A 121 -8.01 2.98 -12.43
N ASN A 122 -7.79 1.69 -12.15
CA ASN A 122 -7.34 1.21 -10.84
C ASN A 122 -5.83 1.41 -10.60
N GLY A 123 -5.09 1.96 -11.56
CA GLY A 123 -3.65 2.19 -11.45
C GLY A 123 -2.78 0.97 -11.78
N CYS A 124 -3.38 -0.14 -12.21
CA CYS A 124 -2.64 -1.27 -12.78
C CYS A 124 -2.47 -1.06 -14.30
N CYS A 125 -1.46 -1.67 -14.91
CA CYS A 125 -1.28 -1.62 -16.36
C CYS A 125 -1.00 -3.02 -16.93
N SER A 126 -1.46 -3.27 -18.16
CA SER A 126 -1.28 -4.56 -18.84
C SER A 126 0.12 -4.75 -19.41
N ARG A 127 0.84 -3.65 -19.68
CA ARG A 127 2.25 -3.67 -20.09
C ARG A 127 3.09 -2.87 -19.09
N TYR A 128 4.13 -3.52 -18.57
CA TYR A 128 5.01 -2.94 -17.56
C TYR A 128 5.75 -1.71 -18.07
N GLU A 129 6.24 -1.75 -19.31
CA GLU A 129 7.04 -0.69 -19.93
C GLU A 129 6.25 0.62 -20.03
N PHE A 130 5.03 0.53 -20.52
CA PHE A 130 4.10 1.66 -20.58
C PHE A 130 3.72 2.17 -19.19
N CYS A 131 3.58 1.27 -18.20
CA CYS A 131 3.35 1.67 -16.81
C CYS A 131 4.49 2.56 -16.29
N VAL A 132 5.74 2.10 -16.45
CA VAL A 132 6.92 2.82 -15.97
C VAL A 132 7.02 4.19 -16.65
N SER A 133 6.83 4.25 -17.97
CA SER A 133 6.84 5.51 -18.72
C SER A 133 5.75 6.47 -18.22
N CYS A 134 4.53 5.97 -18.02
CA CYS A 134 3.44 6.78 -17.47
C CYS A 134 3.76 7.30 -16.06
N CYS A 135 4.39 6.48 -15.21
CA CYS A 135 4.78 6.88 -13.85
C CYS A 135 5.85 7.97 -13.82
N LEU A 136 6.69 8.05 -14.86
CA LEU A 136 7.73 9.10 -14.98
C LEU A 136 7.14 10.46 -15.42
N GLN A 137 5.87 10.52 -15.81
CA GLN A 137 5.22 11.76 -16.20
C GLN A 137 5.14 12.74 -15.00
N PRO A 138 5.43 14.04 -15.18
CA PRO A 138 5.49 15.00 -14.07
C PRO A 138 4.14 15.20 -13.36
N ASN A 139 3.02 15.03 -14.05
CA ASN A 139 1.68 15.07 -13.44
C ASN A 139 1.39 13.89 -12.49
N LYS A 140 2.22 12.84 -12.46
CA LYS A 140 2.07 11.68 -11.58
C LYS A 140 2.92 11.76 -10.31
N GLN A 141 3.67 12.85 -10.11
CA GLN A 141 4.52 13.05 -8.93
C GLN A 141 3.78 12.82 -7.61
N LEU A 142 2.58 13.38 -7.48
CA LEU A 142 1.76 13.27 -6.27
C LEU A 142 1.35 11.82 -5.97
N LEU A 143 1.13 11.01 -7.02
CA LEU A 143 0.84 9.58 -6.87
C LEU A 143 2.10 8.82 -6.46
N LEU A 144 3.23 9.11 -7.12
CA LEU A 144 4.52 8.49 -6.80
C LEU A 144 4.94 8.78 -5.35
N GLU A 145 4.71 9.99 -4.86
CA GLU A 145 4.97 10.38 -3.47
C GLU A 145 4.23 9.53 -2.46
N ARG A 146 2.92 9.36 -2.66
CA ARG A 146 2.11 8.50 -1.80
C ARG A 146 2.63 7.06 -1.80
N PHE A 147 3.06 6.55 -2.95
CA PHE A 147 3.63 5.20 -3.05
C PHE A 147 4.98 5.09 -2.33
N LEU A 148 5.90 6.03 -2.54
CA LEU A 148 7.21 6.03 -1.89
C LEU A 148 7.10 6.21 -0.37
N ASN A 149 6.23 7.10 0.10
CA ASN A 149 5.98 7.29 1.53
C ASN A 149 5.45 6.01 2.18
N ARG A 150 4.49 5.32 1.54
CA ARG A 150 4.00 4.01 2.02
C ARG A 150 5.08 2.94 2.02
N ALA A 151 5.88 2.86 0.97
CA ALA A 151 6.98 1.91 0.89
C ALA A 151 8.02 2.18 1.98
N ALA A 152 8.41 3.43 2.21
CA ALA A 152 9.36 3.82 3.26
C ALA A 152 8.85 3.46 4.67
N MET A 153 7.55 3.61 4.92
CA MET A 153 6.92 3.17 6.17
C MET A 153 7.00 1.64 6.34
N ALA A 154 6.74 0.88 5.27
CA ALA A 154 6.89 -0.58 5.28
C ALA A 154 8.35 -0.99 5.54
N PHE A 155 9.33 -0.37 4.87
CA PHE A 155 10.74 -0.69 5.08
C PHE A 155 11.19 -0.46 6.52
N ARG A 156 10.74 0.62 7.19
CA ARG A 156 11.00 0.87 8.62
C ARG A 156 10.37 -0.13 9.58
N THR A 157 9.34 -0.87 9.14
CA THR A 157 8.68 -1.88 9.97
C THR A 157 9.27 -3.27 9.78
N TYR A 158 9.95 -3.51 8.66
CA TYR A 158 10.54 -4.82 8.33
C TYR A 158 12.07 -4.88 8.50
N PHE A 159 12.76 -3.74 8.64
CA PHE A 159 14.20 -3.62 8.91
C PHE A 159 14.43 -2.74 10.14
#